data_AF-A0A9D8GDA7-F1
#
_entry.id   AF-A0A9D8GDA7-F1
#
_cell.length_a   1.000
_cell.length_b   1.000
_cell.length_c   1.000
_cell.angle_alpha   90.00
_cell.angle_beta   90.00
_cell.angle_gamma   90.00
#
_symmetry.space_group_name_H-M   'P 1'
#
loop_
_entity.id
_entity.type
_entity.pdbx_description
1 polymer ?
#
loop_
_entity_poly.entity_id
_entity_poly.type
_entity_poly.pdbx_seq_one_letter_code
_entity_poly.pdbx_strand_id
1 'polypeptide(L)'
;EADQSFLLAIYAKSVTAPIGMGIAERIQASPTLTAVFAVTTGILGAVFGRFILNAAGVSAWWQRGFALGVASHGIGTSRAMSVHPVAGAYASLGMGLHGIAGAVLIPLLIQALMLLR
;
A
#
# COMPACT_ATOMS: atom_id res chain seq x y z
N GLU A 1 10.52 6.70 -24.09
CA GLU A 1 9.84 5.43 -23.75
C GLU A 1 10.07 4.97 -22.31
N ALA A 2 11.32 4.89 -21.81
CA ALA A 2 11.60 4.49 -20.42
C ALA A 2 10.92 5.37 -19.35
N ASP A 3 10.84 6.69 -19.58
CA ASP A 3 10.32 7.66 -18.61
C ASP A 3 8.81 7.51 -18.34
N GLN A 4 8.01 7.30 -19.39
CA GLN A 4 6.55 7.17 -19.25
C GLN A 4 6.16 5.86 -18.56
N SER A 5 6.82 4.73 -18.89
CA SER A 5 6.55 3.45 -18.23
C SER A 5 6.96 3.46 -16.76
N PHE A 6 8.05 4.16 -16.44
CA PHE A 6 8.50 4.38 -15.06
C PHE A 6 7.49 5.21 -14.24
N LEU A 7 7.04 6.34 -14.77
CA LEU A 7 6.04 7.19 -14.12
C LEU A 7 4.71 6.44 -13.90
N LEU A 8 4.24 5.70 -14.90
CA LEU A 8 3.01 4.89 -14.80
C LEU A 8 3.14 3.77 -13.74
N ALA A 9 4.30 3.14 -13.63
CA ALA A 9 4.56 2.14 -12.59
C ALA A 9 4.55 2.76 -11.17
N ILE A 10 5.00 4.00 -11.00
CA ILE A 10 4.90 4.71 -9.72
C ILE A 10 3.44 4.95 -9.34
N TYR A 11 2.57 5.30 -10.30
CA TYR A 11 1.15 5.49 -10.01
C TYR A 11 0.48 4.17 -9.59
N ALA A 12 0.76 3.08 -10.33
CA ALA A 12 0.20 1.76 -10.06
C ALA A 12 0.70 1.15 -8.73
N LYS A 13 1.78 1.66 -8.13
CA LYS A 13 2.33 1.15 -6.86
C LYS A 13 1.41 1.37 -5.66
N SER A 14 0.48 2.33 -5.72
CA SER A 14 -0.20 2.91 -4.54
C SER A 14 -1.27 2.01 -3.92
N VAL A 15 -1.35 0.78 -4.40
CA VAL A 15 -2.23 -0.30 -3.96
C VAL A 15 -1.37 -1.51 -3.60
N THR A 16 -1.96 -2.60 -3.13
CA THR A 16 -1.17 -3.82 -2.87
C THR A 16 -0.55 -4.34 -4.17
N ALA A 17 0.67 -4.88 -4.10
CA ALA A 17 1.44 -5.26 -5.29
C ALA A 17 0.65 -6.11 -6.32
N PRO A 18 -0.15 -7.13 -5.94
CA PRO A 18 -0.95 -7.89 -6.91
C PRO A 18 -1.98 -7.05 -7.65
N ILE A 19 -2.67 -6.14 -6.94
CA ILE A 19 -3.66 -5.24 -7.53
C ILE A 19 -2.96 -4.25 -8.46
N GLY A 20 -1.84 -3.68 -8.01
CA GLY A 20 -1.06 -2.70 -8.77
C GLY A 20 -0.50 -3.29 -10.06
N MET A 21 0.02 -4.51 -10.00
CA MET A 21 0.49 -5.24 -11.18
C MET A 21 -0.63 -5.47 -12.20
N GLY A 22 -1.83 -5.87 -11.76
CA GLY A 22 -2.97 -6.05 -12.67
C GLY A 22 -3.46 -4.73 -13.30
N ILE A 23 -3.29 -3.59 -12.63
CA ILE A 23 -3.55 -2.27 -13.22
C ILE A 23 -2.44 -1.90 -14.21
N ALA A 24 -1.18 -2.14 -13.85
CA ALA A 24 -0.02 -1.85 -14.68
C ALA A 24 -0.13 -2.49 -16.06
N GLU A 25 -0.54 -3.76 -16.12
CA GLU A 25 -0.79 -4.47 -17.39
C GLU A 25 -1.82 -3.76 -18.27
N ARG A 26 -2.89 -3.21 -17.67
CA ARG A 26 -3.98 -2.53 -18.39
C ARG A 26 -3.59 -1.14 -18.90
N ILE A 27 -2.66 -0.46 -18.22
CA ILE A 27 -2.18 0.87 -18.59
C ILE A 27 -0.83 0.83 -19.34
N GLN A 28 -0.40 -0.37 -19.78
CA GLN A 28 0.89 -0.61 -20.44
C GLN A 28 2.12 -0.15 -19.63
N ALA A 29 2.02 -0.17 -18.30
CA ALA A 29 3.14 0.02 -17.39
C ALA A 29 3.81 -1.33 -17.06
N SER A 30 5.07 -1.30 -16.62
CA SER A 30 5.77 -2.52 -16.20
C SER A 30 5.21 -3.06 -14.87
N PRO A 31 4.64 -4.29 -14.83
CA PRO A 31 4.21 -4.92 -13.58
C PRO A 31 5.40 -5.16 -12.64
N THR A 32 6.56 -5.52 -13.21
CA THR A 32 7.80 -5.71 -12.46
C THR A 32 8.23 -4.44 -11.74
N LEU A 33 8.28 -3.28 -12.42
CA LEU A 33 8.62 -2.01 -11.77
C LEU A 33 7.58 -1.64 -10.70
N THR A 34 6.31 -1.89 -10.98
CA THR A 34 5.22 -1.63 -10.02
C THR A 34 5.39 -2.44 -8.74
N ALA A 35 5.74 -3.73 -8.86
CA ALA A 35 6.05 -4.60 -7.73
C ALA A 35 7.27 -4.10 -6.95
N VAL A 36 8.35 -3.72 -7.65
CA VAL A 36 9.56 -3.15 -7.03
C VAL A 36 9.22 -1.91 -6.22
N PHE A 37 8.44 -0.99 -6.77
CA PHE A 37 8.03 0.22 -6.05
C PHE A 37 7.14 -0.09 -4.85
N ALA A 38 6.16 -1.00 -5.00
CA ALA A 38 5.28 -1.40 -3.90
C ALA A 38 6.08 -2.01 -2.74
N VAL A 39 6.99 -2.95 -3.03
CA VAL A 39 7.89 -3.56 -2.04
C VAL A 39 8.77 -2.52 -1.39
N THR A 40 9.38 -1.63 -2.18
CA THR A 40 10.24 -0.55 -1.66
C THR A 40 9.47 0.33 -0.69
N THR A 41 8.25 0.75 -1.03
CA THR A 41 7.42 1.55 -0.13
C THR A 41 7.03 0.78 1.14
N GLY A 42 6.74 -0.51 1.03
CA GLY A 42 6.46 -1.37 2.19
C GLY A 42 7.66 -1.50 3.14
N ILE A 43 8.87 -1.66 2.59
CA ILE A 43 10.12 -1.70 3.38
C ILE A 43 10.35 -0.36 4.07
N LEU A 44 10.27 0.75 3.33
CA LEU A 44 10.50 2.08 3.87
C LEU A 44 9.54 2.36 5.04
N GLY A 45 8.25 2.05 4.89
CA GLY A 45 7.31 2.28 5.98
C GLY A 45 7.51 1.31 7.16
N ALA A 46 7.92 0.06 6.95
CA ALA A 46 8.30 -0.84 8.05
C ALA A 46 9.56 -0.38 8.83
N VAL A 47 10.53 0.24 8.13
CA VAL A 47 11.76 0.77 8.73
C VAL A 47 11.49 2.09 9.44
N PHE A 48 10.85 3.04 8.75
CA PHE A 48 10.67 4.41 9.22
C PHE A 48 9.41 4.64 10.05
N GLY A 49 8.45 3.72 9.99
CA GLY A 49 7.13 3.88 10.62
C GLY A 49 7.19 4.16 12.12
N ARG A 50 8.12 3.54 12.85
CA ARG A 50 8.32 3.85 14.28
C ARG A 50 8.69 5.32 14.51
N PHE A 51 9.64 5.85 13.73
CA PHE A 51 10.12 7.22 13.89
C PHE A 51 9.02 8.23 13.55
N ILE A 52 8.30 7.98 12.45
CA ILE A 52 7.18 8.83 12.02
C ILE A 52 6.07 8.81 13.09
N LEU A 53 5.67 7.63 13.58
CA LEU A 53 4.61 7.51 14.58
C LEU A 53 5.03 8.06 15.95
N ASN A 54 6.32 7.97 16.31
CA ASN A 54 6.86 8.64 17.50
C ASN A 54 6.77 10.17 17.36
N ALA A 55 7.22 10.71 16.24
CA ALA A 55 7.18 12.15 15.97
C ALA A 55 5.74 12.69 15.94
N ALA A 56 4.79 11.89 15.44
CA ALA A 56 3.36 12.21 15.46
C ALA A 56 2.69 12.00 16.83
N GLY A 57 3.43 11.61 17.88
CA GLY A 57 2.87 11.40 19.22
C GLY A 57 1.92 10.21 19.35
N VAL A 58 1.86 9.32 18.36
CA VAL A 58 0.97 8.16 18.37
C VAL A 58 1.56 7.11 19.30
N SER A 59 0.93 6.85 20.44
CA SER A 59 1.45 5.91 21.44
C SER A 59 0.69 4.57 21.47
N ALA A 60 -0.61 4.57 21.15
CA ALA A 60 -1.43 3.37 21.30
C ALA A 60 -1.10 2.30 20.24
N TRP A 61 -0.90 1.06 20.69
CA TRP A 61 -0.49 -0.04 19.81
C TRP A 61 -1.47 -0.33 18.68
N TRP A 62 -2.77 -0.21 18.92
CA TRP A 62 -3.78 -0.42 17.89
C TRP A 62 -3.70 0.64 16.78
N GLN A 63 -3.45 1.91 17.13
CA GLN A 63 -3.31 3.01 16.17
C GLN A 63 -2.06 2.82 15.31
N ARG A 64 -0.94 2.51 15.97
CA ARG A 64 0.34 2.23 15.30
C ARG A 64 0.23 1.05 14.35
N GLY A 65 -0.37 -0.04 14.83
CA GLY A 65 -0.61 -1.24 14.05
C GLY A 65 -1.44 -0.93 12.81
N PHE A 66 -2.62 -0.35 13.01
CA PHE A 66 -3.53 0.00 11.92
C PHE A 66 -2.85 0.88 10.86
N ALA A 67 -2.18 1.96 11.30
CA ALA A 67 -1.47 2.86 10.41
C ALA A 67 -0.37 2.15 9.61
N LEU A 68 0.42 1.29 10.26
CA LEU A 68 1.50 0.56 9.60
C LEU A 68 0.97 -0.47 8.60
N GLY A 69 -0.12 -1.17 8.93
CA GLY A 69 -0.76 -2.13 8.03
C GLY A 69 -1.39 -1.49 6.79
N VAL A 70 -1.99 -0.30 6.93
CA VAL A 70 -2.53 0.47 5.80
C VAL A 70 -1.41 1.05 4.94
N ALA A 71 -0.37 1.64 5.56
CA ALA A 71 0.66 2.37 4.83
C ALA A 71 1.76 1.48 4.21
N SER A 72 1.99 0.29 4.77
CA SER A 72 3.12 -0.57 4.39
C SER A 72 2.72 -2.01 4.11
N HIS A 73 1.42 -2.26 4.04
CA HIS A 73 0.81 -3.54 3.63
C HIS A 73 1.40 -4.72 4.40
N GLY A 74 1.62 -5.87 3.74
CA GLY A 74 2.11 -7.10 4.37
C GLY A 74 3.46 -6.94 5.08
N ILE A 75 4.37 -6.13 4.53
CA ILE A 75 5.71 -5.91 5.12
C ILE A 75 5.57 -5.14 6.45
N GLY A 76 4.75 -4.08 6.47
CA GLY A 76 4.40 -3.35 7.67
C GLY A 76 3.67 -4.19 8.70
N THR A 77 2.71 -5.01 8.26
CA THR A 77 1.96 -5.93 9.12
C THR A 77 2.86 -6.95 9.79
N SER A 78 3.77 -7.59 9.04
CA SER A 78 4.77 -8.51 9.60
C SER A 78 5.64 -7.81 10.64
N ARG A 79 6.06 -6.57 10.37
CA ARG A 79 6.81 -5.76 11.33
C ARG A 79 5.99 -5.45 12.58
N ALA A 80 4.73 -5.04 12.45
CA ALA A 80 3.85 -4.77 13.59
C ALA A 80 3.64 -6.02 14.46
N MET A 81 3.44 -7.18 13.83
CA MET A 81 3.31 -8.48 14.51
C MET A 81 4.57 -8.83 15.31
N SER A 82 5.76 -8.55 14.77
CA SER A 82 7.02 -8.78 15.48
C SER A 82 7.25 -7.84 16.68
N VAL A 83 6.51 -6.72 16.74
CA VAL A 83 6.71 -5.68 17.77
C VAL A 83 5.71 -5.83 18.91
N HIS A 84 4.42 -6.02 18.63
CA HIS A 84 3.39 -6.14 19.66
C HIS A 84 2.15 -6.87 19.12
N PRO A 85 1.53 -7.79 19.87
CA PRO A 85 0.37 -8.57 19.39
C PRO A 85 -0.81 -7.69 18.97
N VAL A 86 -1.16 -6.67 19.77
CA VAL A 86 -2.23 -5.72 19.41
C VAL A 86 -1.88 -4.91 18.15
N ALA A 87 -0.62 -4.50 17.98
CA ALA A 87 -0.22 -3.79 16.77
C ALA A 87 -0.33 -4.70 15.55
N GLY A 88 0.11 -5.96 15.66
CA GLY A 88 -0.04 -6.96 14.61
C GLY A 88 -1.49 -7.20 14.22
N ALA A 89 -2.39 -7.39 15.19
CA ALA A 89 -3.81 -7.63 14.94
C ALA A 89 -4.46 -6.47 14.16
N TYR A 90 -4.24 -5.23 14.62
CA TYR A 90 -4.79 -4.05 13.95
C TYR A 90 -4.10 -3.73 12.62
N ALA A 91 -2.83 -4.10 12.45
CA ALA A 91 -2.15 -4.01 11.15
C ALA A 91 -2.77 -4.96 10.13
N SER A 92 -3.05 -6.21 10.51
CA SER A 92 -3.76 -7.17 9.66
C SER A 92 -5.16 -6.68 9.28
N LEU A 93 -5.90 -6.09 10.23
CA LEU A 93 -7.19 -5.44 9.97
C LEU A 93 -7.03 -4.30 8.95
N GLY A 94 -6.11 -3.37 9.18
CA GLY A 94 -5.87 -2.22 8.31
C GLY A 94 -5.48 -2.63 6.90
N MET A 95 -4.58 -3.61 6.76
CA MET A 95 -4.19 -4.19 5.49
C MET A 95 -5.39 -4.83 4.76
N GLY A 96 -6.20 -5.62 5.47
CA GLY A 96 -7.39 -6.27 4.89
C GLY A 96 -8.40 -5.25 4.39
N LEU A 97 -8.74 -4.25 5.19
CA LEU A 97 -9.66 -3.18 4.81
C LEU A 97 -9.13 -2.35 3.64
N HIS A 98 -7.83 -2.03 3.63
CA HIS A 98 -7.20 -1.34 2.50
C HIS A 98 -7.29 -2.18 1.21
N GLY A 99 -7.08 -3.50 1.30
CA GLY A 99 -7.24 -4.41 0.18
C GLY A 99 -8.67 -4.45 -0.37
N ILE A 100 -9.67 -4.56 0.51
CA ILE A 100 -11.09 -4.53 0.14
C ILE A 100 -11.46 -3.19 -0.51
N ALA A 101 -11.07 -2.08 0.11
CA ALA A 101 -11.33 -0.75 -0.42
C ALA A 101 -10.69 -0.57 -1.80
N GLY A 102 -9.44 -1.00 -1.99
CA GLY A 102 -8.78 -0.97 -3.29
C GLY A 102 -9.51 -1.81 -4.34
N ALA A 103 -9.90 -3.04 -3.99
CA ALA A 103 -10.60 -3.94 -4.89
C ALA A 103 -11.95 -3.40 -5.38
N VAL A 104 -12.67 -2.64 -4.56
CA VAL A 104 -13.97 -2.06 -4.91
C VAL A 104 -13.84 -0.68 -5.56
N LEU A 105 -13.04 0.22 -4.97
CA LEU A 105 -12.98 1.62 -5.40
C LEU A 105 -12.26 1.79 -6.73
N ILE A 106 -11.20 1.02 -7.01
CA ILE A 106 -10.41 1.21 -8.24
C ILE A 106 -11.25 0.92 -9.49
N PRO A 107 -11.95 -0.23 -9.61
CA PRO A 107 -12.80 -0.48 -10.77
C PRO A 107 -13.88 0.59 -10.96
N LEU A 108 -14.53 1.03 -9.86
CA LEU A 108 -15.56 2.05 -9.90
C LEU A 108 -15.02 3.40 -10.38
N LEU A 109 -13.85 3.82 -9.89
CA LEU A 109 -13.20 5.05 -10.31
C LEU A 109 -12.82 5.02 -11.79
N ILE A 110 -12.28 3.90 -12.28
CA ILE A 110 -11.96 3.72 -13.70
C ILE A 110 -13.23 3.83 -14.55
N GLN A 111 -14.32 3.17 -14.14
CA GLN A 111 -15.59 3.20 -14.87
C GLN A 111 -16.22 4.61 -14.88
N ALA A 112 -16.20 5.31 -13.74
CA ALA A 112 -16.67 6.69 -13.66
C ALA A 112 -15.85 7.63 -14.56
N LEU A 113 -14.52 7.48 -14.60
CA LEU A 113 -13.65 8.27 -15.47
C LEU A 113 -13.94 8.02 -16.95
N MET A 114 -14.26 6.78 -17.34
CA MET A 114 -14.64 6.43 -18.71
C MET A 114 -15.98 7.04 -19.14
N LEU A 115 -16.94 7.18 -18.21
CA LEU A 115 -18.24 7.80 -18.50
C LEU A 115 -18.16 9.32 -18.63
N LEU A 116 -17.16 9.95 -18.03
CA LEU A 116 -16.92 11.40 -18.08
C LEU A 116 -16.06 11.84 -19.29
N ARG A 117 -15.54 10.88 -20.07
CA ARG A 117 -14.81 11.11 -21.31
C ARG A 117 -15.71 10.87 -22.51
#